data_AF-A0A661P2D2-F1
#
_entry.id   AF-A0A661P2D2-F1
#
_cell.length_a   1.000
_cell.length_b   1.000
_cell.length_c   1.000
_cell.angle_alpha   90.00
_cell.angle_beta   90.00
_cell.angle_gamma   90.00
#
_symmetry.space_group_name_H-M   'P 1'
#
loop_
_entity.id
_entity.type
_entity.pdbx_description
1 polymer ?
#
loop_
_entity_poly.entity_id
_entity_poly.type
_entity_poly.pdbx_seq_one_letter_code
_entity_poly.pdbx_strand_id
1 'polypeptide(L)'
;LGALFGASGTLRKDKDDRIDESFRDLEAKLNDRVRELKETNEQAVKALSRAIEAKDPYTHGHSSRVWDYARVAGEQLSLSGDQLVRLRLACYLHDVGKIRIPGRILNKPGPLTEEEFEIIKFHPLYSERIVSAIDAFVYVAGTIRHHHERMDGRGYPDGLTGESIPLLSRIMSVADALDAMTSDRPYRVALTEPAAAEELKRCSSLPFNERIVPNRDSEPCRQFDPKIVKAMLKGLEQSAIEHSGRWECTTEDVVIDRFMERN
;
A
#
# COMPACT_ATOMS: atom_id res chain seq x y z
N LEU A 1 21.11 -69.73 6.66
CA LEU A 1 20.13 -68.93 7.43
C LEU A 1 20.44 -67.41 7.47
N GLY A 2 21.66 -66.94 7.16
CA GLY A 2 21.99 -65.49 7.19
C GLY A 2 21.53 -64.64 5.99
N ALA A 3 21.23 -65.23 4.83
CA ALA A 3 20.90 -64.48 3.61
C ALA A 3 19.44 -63.96 3.54
N LEU A 4 18.52 -64.54 4.31
CA LEU A 4 17.09 -64.17 4.29
C LEU A 4 16.76 -62.97 5.19
N PHE A 5 17.59 -62.66 6.19
CA PHE A 5 17.39 -61.49 7.07
C PHE A 5 17.93 -60.19 6.47
N GLY A 6 18.97 -60.24 5.62
CA GLY A 6 19.54 -59.06 4.96
C GLY A 6 18.62 -58.46 3.90
N ALA A 7 18.00 -59.30 3.06
CA ALA A 7 17.13 -58.84 1.97
C ALA A 7 15.87 -58.10 2.48
N SER A 8 15.29 -58.53 3.60
CA SER A 8 14.11 -57.86 4.19
C SER A 8 14.44 -56.51 4.82
N GLY A 9 15.68 -56.29 5.28
CA GLY A 9 16.16 -55.00 5.79
C GLY A 9 16.45 -54.02 4.65
N THR A 10 17.09 -54.48 3.58
CA THR A 10 17.38 -53.66 2.39
C THR A 10 16.10 -53.27 1.64
N LEU A 11 15.16 -54.19 1.43
CA LEU A 11 13.87 -53.91 0.79
C LEU A 11 12.97 -52.95 1.59
N ARG A 12 13.11 -52.91 2.93
CA ARG A 12 12.44 -51.91 3.78
C ARG A 12 13.10 -50.55 3.62
N LYS A 13 14.43 -50.48 3.67
CA LYS A 13 15.20 -49.24 3.50
C LYS A 13 14.97 -48.61 2.12
N ASP A 14 14.98 -49.40 1.05
CA ASP A 14 14.69 -48.94 -0.31
C ASP A 14 13.24 -48.46 -0.48
N LYS A 15 12.29 -48.98 0.30
CA LYS A 15 10.91 -48.48 0.32
C LYS A 15 10.80 -47.16 1.08
N ASP A 16 11.46 -47.06 2.23
CA ASP A 16 11.47 -45.84 3.05
C ASP A 16 12.16 -44.69 2.31
N ASP A 17 13.29 -44.95 1.64
CA ASP A 17 14.02 -43.96 0.83
C ASP A 17 13.17 -43.46 -0.37
N ARG A 18 12.40 -44.35 -1.02
CA ARG A 18 11.47 -43.96 -2.12
C ARG A 18 10.27 -43.17 -1.64
N ILE A 19 9.79 -43.45 -0.43
CA ILE A 19 8.70 -42.70 0.20
C ILE A 19 9.19 -41.30 0.55
N ASP A 20 10.37 -41.17 1.15
CA ASP A 20 11.00 -39.88 1.47
C ASP A 20 11.28 -39.04 0.22
N GLU A 21 11.75 -39.65 -0.86
CA GLU A 21 11.94 -38.97 -2.14
C GLU A 21 10.61 -38.49 -2.73
N SER A 22 9.56 -39.32 -2.66
CA SER A 22 8.21 -38.94 -3.11
C SER A 22 7.59 -37.83 -2.26
N PHE A 23 7.82 -37.83 -0.95
CA PHE A 23 7.37 -36.74 -0.07
C PHE A 23 8.08 -35.43 -0.36
N ARG A 24 9.41 -35.44 -0.56
CA ARG A 24 10.17 -34.23 -0.94
C ARG A 24 9.74 -33.66 -2.28
N ASP A 25 9.50 -34.52 -3.27
CA ASP A 25 8.99 -34.11 -4.59
C ASP A 25 7.58 -33.49 -4.48
N LEU A 26 6.70 -34.07 -3.66
CA LEU A 26 5.38 -33.51 -3.40
C LEU A 26 5.44 -32.16 -2.67
N GLU A 27 6.32 -32.02 -1.67
CA GLU A 27 6.55 -30.75 -0.97
C GLU A 27 7.09 -29.67 -1.92
N ALA A 28 8.06 -30.02 -2.77
CA ALA A 28 8.59 -29.10 -3.79
C ALA A 28 7.48 -28.65 -4.76
N LYS A 29 6.70 -29.59 -5.29
CA LYS A 29 5.56 -29.29 -6.17
C LYS A 29 4.50 -28.43 -5.50
N LEU A 30 4.20 -28.69 -4.22
CA LEU A 30 3.25 -27.88 -3.45
C LEU A 30 3.78 -26.45 -3.27
N ASN A 31 5.04 -26.30 -2.89
CA ASN A 31 5.66 -24.99 -2.71
C ASN A 31 5.70 -24.19 -4.03
N ASP A 32 5.98 -24.86 -5.15
CA ASP A 32 5.94 -24.24 -6.47
C ASP A 32 4.52 -23.79 -6.83
N ARG A 33 3.49 -24.62 -6.60
CA ARG A 33 2.09 -24.23 -6.81
C ARG A 33 1.65 -23.08 -5.92
N VAL A 34 2.08 -23.07 -4.66
CA VAL A 34 1.80 -21.95 -3.74
C VAL A 34 2.46 -20.66 -4.22
N ARG A 35 3.69 -20.73 -4.75
CA ARG A 35 4.39 -19.58 -5.32
C ARG A 35 3.67 -19.05 -6.56
N GLU A 36 3.34 -19.93 -7.51
CA GLU A 36 2.58 -19.57 -8.72
C GLU A 36 1.23 -18.91 -8.39
N LEU A 37 0.50 -19.44 -7.40
CA LEU A 37 -0.76 -18.85 -6.96
C LEU A 37 -0.58 -17.46 -6.35
N LYS A 38 0.47 -17.25 -5.55
CA LYS A 38 0.80 -15.94 -4.99
C LYS A 38 1.12 -14.92 -6.08
N GLU A 39 1.98 -15.30 -7.04
CA GLU A 39 2.35 -14.44 -8.17
C GLU A 39 1.13 -14.08 -9.03
N THR A 40 0.30 -15.07 -9.37
CA THR A 40 -0.91 -14.85 -10.16
C THR A 40 -1.90 -13.93 -9.44
N ASN A 41 -2.09 -14.12 -8.12
CA ASN A 41 -2.96 -13.27 -7.32
C ASN A 41 -2.45 -11.83 -7.27
N GLU A 42 -1.13 -11.64 -7.12
CA GLU A 42 -0.54 -10.31 -7.12
C GLU A 42 -0.72 -9.61 -8.48
N GLN A 43 -0.49 -10.33 -9.58
CA GLN A 43 -0.72 -9.81 -10.92
C GLN A 43 -2.18 -9.43 -11.14
N ALA A 44 -3.13 -10.24 -10.66
CA ALA A 44 -4.55 -9.94 -10.73
C ALA A 44 -4.92 -8.67 -9.94
N VAL A 45 -4.39 -8.50 -8.73
CA VAL A 45 -4.60 -7.30 -7.90
C VAL A 45 -4.05 -6.05 -8.60
N LYS A 46 -2.82 -6.12 -9.12
CA LYS A 46 -2.21 -5.03 -9.90
C LYS A 46 -3.02 -4.69 -11.15
N ALA A 47 -3.53 -5.69 -11.87
CA ALA A 47 -4.36 -5.48 -13.06
C ALA A 47 -5.69 -4.80 -12.72
N LEU A 48 -6.35 -5.19 -11.62
CA LEU A 48 -7.56 -4.54 -11.13
C LEU A 48 -7.31 -3.08 -10.75
N SER A 49 -6.23 -2.82 -10.00
CA SER A 49 -5.80 -1.47 -9.64
C SER A 49 -5.60 -0.59 -10.89
N ARG A 50 -4.81 -1.08 -11.87
CA ARG A 50 -4.57 -0.39 -13.16
C ARG A 50 -5.86 -0.11 -13.94
N ALA A 51 -6.83 -1.04 -13.92
CA ALA A 51 -8.11 -0.85 -14.59
C ALA A 51 -8.94 0.27 -13.95
N ILE A 52 -8.84 0.46 -12.63
CA ILE A 52 -9.48 1.58 -11.94
C ILE A 52 -8.75 2.89 -12.22
N GLU A 53 -7.42 2.89 -12.16
CA GLU A 53 -6.59 4.06 -12.49
C GLU A 53 -6.83 4.53 -13.94
N ALA A 54 -7.14 3.63 -14.88
CA ALA A 54 -7.49 4.01 -16.26
C ALA A 54 -8.75 4.91 -16.36
N LYS A 55 -9.61 4.92 -15.34
CA LYS A 55 -10.79 5.81 -15.25
C LYS A 55 -10.44 7.23 -14.78
N ASP A 56 -9.30 7.37 -14.10
CA ASP A 56 -8.74 8.59 -13.56
C ASP A 56 -7.31 8.76 -14.07
N PRO A 57 -7.13 9.37 -15.27
CA PRO A 57 -5.83 9.42 -15.96
C PRO A 57 -4.68 9.99 -15.13
N TYR A 58 -4.97 10.72 -14.05
CA TYR A 58 -3.97 11.33 -13.16
C TYR A 58 -3.44 10.37 -12.10
N THR A 59 -4.06 9.20 -11.95
CA THR A 59 -3.67 8.18 -10.97
C THR A 59 -2.85 7.05 -11.58
N HIS A 60 -2.37 7.18 -12.83
CA HIS A 60 -1.56 6.13 -13.43
C HIS A 60 -0.30 5.81 -12.61
N GLY A 61 -0.18 4.56 -12.18
CA GLY A 61 0.94 4.08 -11.36
C GLY A 61 0.92 4.58 -9.91
N HIS A 62 -0.13 5.29 -9.50
CA HIS A 62 -0.32 5.84 -8.16
C HIS A 62 -0.21 4.74 -7.11
N SER A 63 -0.96 3.66 -7.28
CA SER A 63 -1.00 2.58 -6.29
C SER A 63 0.37 1.93 -6.05
N SER A 64 1.20 1.86 -7.10
CA SER A 64 2.57 1.36 -6.99
C SER A 64 3.46 2.32 -6.20
N ARG A 65 3.43 3.61 -6.51
CA ARG A 65 4.22 4.62 -5.79
C ARG A 65 3.79 4.77 -4.34
N VAL A 66 2.50 4.67 -4.06
CA VAL A 66 1.98 4.61 -2.68
C VAL A 66 2.53 3.40 -1.94
N TRP A 67 2.56 2.23 -2.57
CA TRP A 67 3.19 1.04 -1.98
C TRP A 67 4.67 1.28 -1.69
N ASP A 68 5.41 1.84 -2.65
CA ASP A 68 6.84 2.11 -2.50
C ASP A 68 7.13 3.00 -1.28
N TYR A 69 6.41 4.11 -1.14
CA TYR A 69 6.54 4.99 0.04
C TYR A 69 6.09 4.30 1.33
N ALA A 70 4.99 3.55 1.29
CA ALA A 70 4.45 2.86 2.47
C ALA A 70 5.39 1.75 2.96
N ARG A 71 6.04 1.03 2.04
CA ARG A 71 7.03 -0.01 2.34
C ARG A 71 8.19 0.55 3.14
N VAL A 72 8.76 1.67 2.69
CA VAL A 72 9.89 2.34 3.38
C VAL A 72 9.53 2.69 4.83
N ALA A 73 8.35 3.26 5.04
CA ALA A 73 7.88 3.55 6.39
C ALA A 73 7.67 2.26 7.22
N GLY A 74 7.08 1.23 6.61
CA GLY A 74 6.84 -0.06 7.26
C GLY A 74 8.13 -0.77 7.71
N GLU A 75 9.17 -0.75 6.88
CA GLU A 75 10.48 -1.32 7.19
C GLU A 75 11.16 -0.57 8.34
N GLN A 76 11.15 0.77 8.31
CA GLN A 76 11.71 1.59 9.40
C GLN A 76 10.95 1.40 10.72
N LEU A 77 9.66 1.04 10.65
CA LEU A 77 8.82 0.70 11.81
C LEU A 77 8.87 -0.78 12.18
N SER A 78 9.71 -1.59 11.51
CA SER A 78 9.87 -3.03 11.77
C SER A 78 8.57 -3.82 11.66
N LEU A 79 7.73 -3.50 10.67
CA LEU A 79 6.56 -4.32 10.36
C LEU A 79 6.97 -5.75 10.00
N SER A 80 6.20 -6.73 10.47
CA SER A 80 6.36 -8.12 10.07
C SER A 80 6.07 -8.32 8.58
N GLY A 81 6.59 -9.42 8.01
CA GLY A 81 6.30 -9.77 6.61
C GLY A 81 4.81 -9.87 6.30
N ASP A 82 4.01 -10.40 7.24
CA ASP A 82 2.55 -10.48 7.09
C ASP A 82 1.91 -9.07 7.06
N GLN A 83 2.38 -8.15 7.91
CA GLN A 83 1.90 -6.75 7.90
C GLN A 83 2.29 -6.02 6.61
N LEU A 84 3.48 -6.26 6.06
CA LEU A 84 3.91 -5.68 4.78
C LEU A 84 3.07 -6.20 3.62
N VAL A 85 2.74 -7.51 3.60
CA VAL A 85 1.82 -8.08 2.59
C VAL A 85 0.44 -7.42 2.68
N ARG A 86 -0.10 -7.26 3.90
CA ARG A 86 -1.39 -6.57 4.12
C ARG A 86 -1.35 -5.13 3.65
N LEU A 87 -0.29 -4.40 3.98
CA LEU A 87 -0.10 -3.01 3.58
C LEU A 87 -0.01 -2.88 2.05
N ARG A 88 0.75 -3.76 1.40
CA ARG A 88 0.88 -3.80 -0.07
C ARG A 88 -0.46 -4.00 -0.75
N LEU A 89 -1.21 -5.01 -0.34
CA LEU A 89 -2.55 -5.26 -0.88
C LEU A 89 -3.50 -4.08 -0.65
N ALA A 90 -3.43 -3.45 0.54
CA ALA A 90 -4.22 -2.25 0.81
C ALA A 90 -3.84 -1.09 -0.13
N CYS A 91 -2.55 -0.83 -0.36
CA CYS A 91 -2.10 0.21 -1.28
C CYS A 91 -2.61 0.00 -2.70
N TYR A 92 -2.64 -1.24 -3.20
CA TYR A 92 -3.19 -1.53 -4.54
C TYR A 92 -4.71 -1.43 -4.63
N LEU A 93 -5.42 -1.64 -3.51
CA LEU A 93 -6.87 -1.77 -3.52
C LEU A 93 -7.60 -0.58 -2.87
N HIS A 94 -6.90 0.38 -2.28
CA HIS A 94 -7.52 1.46 -1.49
C HIS A 94 -8.53 2.29 -2.29
N ASP A 95 -8.30 2.41 -3.60
CA ASP A 95 -9.05 3.28 -4.50
C ASP A 95 -10.07 2.56 -5.39
N VAL A 96 -10.23 1.23 -5.28
CA VAL A 96 -11.13 0.46 -6.19
C VAL A 96 -12.58 0.94 -6.14
N GLY A 97 -13.00 1.51 -5.01
CA GLY A 97 -14.29 2.14 -4.80
C GLY A 97 -14.57 3.34 -5.71
N LYS A 98 -13.53 3.97 -6.29
CA LYS A 98 -13.66 5.03 -7.31
C LYS A 98 -14.43 4.56 -8.55
N ILE A 99 -14.59 3.25 -8.76
CA ILE A 99 -15.47 2.69 -9.79
C ILE A 99 -16.91 3.21 -9.69
N ARG A 100 -17.41 3.49 -8.48
CA ARG A 100 -18.77 4.00 -8.24
C ARG A 100 -18.89 5.52 -8.35
N ILE A 101 -17.78 6.24 -8.42
CA ILE A 101 -17.78 7.70 -8.51
C ILE A 101 -18.05 8.13 -9.96
N PRO A 102 -18.97 9.07 -10.24
CA PRO A 102 -19.22 9.55 -11.59
C PRO A 102 -17.95 10.16 -12.23
N GLY A 103 -17.66 9.79 -13.49
CA GLY A 103 -16.46 10.29 -14.19
C GLY A 103 -16.41 11.81 -14.31
N ARG A 104 -17.57 12.49 -14.41
CA ARG A 104 -17.64 13.96 -14.43
C ARG A 104 -17.16 14.63 -13.14
N ILE A 105 -17.23 13.92 -12.00
CA ILE A 105 -16.76 14.39 -10.70
C ILE A 105 -15.27 14.06 -10.59
N LEU A 106 -14.92 12.80 -10.88
CA LEU A 106 -13.54 12.31 -10.76
C LEU A 106 -12.55 13.06 -11.67
N ASN A 107 -12.98 13.37 -12.91
CA ASN A 107 -12.16 14.00 -13.95
C ASN A 107 -12.49 15.49 -14.12
N LYS A 108 -13.05 16.14 -13.11
CA LYS A 108 -13.43 17.56 -13.18
C LYS A 108 -12.18 18.44 -13.36
N PRO A 109 -12.12 19.32 -14.37
CA PRO A 109 -11.02 20.26 -14.52
C PRO A 109 -11.17 21.41 -13.50
N GLY A 110 -10.57 21.25 -12.32
CA GLY A 110 -10.56 22.25 -11.26
C GLY A 110 -11.01 21.70 -9.89
N PRO A 111 -11.21 22.58 -8.90
CA PRO A 111 -11.65 22.16 -7.58
C PRO A 111 -13.07 21.58 -7.59
N LEU A 112 -13.28 20.60 -6.73
CA LEU A 112 -14.59 20.01 -6.47
C LEU A 112 -15.43 20.99 -5.64
N THR A 113 -16.75 20.96 -5.82
CA THR A 113 -17.68 21.58 -4.86
C THR A 113 -17.75 20.73 -3.59
N GLU A 114 -18.32 21.28 -2.51
CA GLU A 114 -18.49 20.52 -1.27
C GLU A 114 -19.35 19.27 -1.51
N GLU A 115 -20.43 19.39 -2.29
CA GLU A 115 -21.33 18.27 -2.61
C GLU A 115 -20.64 17.19 -3.47
N GLU A 116 -19.77 17.60 -4.40
CA GLU A 116 -18.96 16.68 -5.19
C GLU A 116 -17.91 15.97 -4.33
N PHE A 117 -17.32 16.70 -3.37
CA PHE A 117 -16.36 16.14 -2.42
C PHE A 117 -17.02 15.13 -1.47
N GLU A 118 -18.23 15.43 -0.98
CA GLU A 118 -19.04 14.48 -0.19
C GLU A 118 -19.27 13.16 -0.94
N ILE A 119 -19.48 13.20 -2.27
CA ILE A 119 -19.62 11.98 -3.08
C ILE A 119 -18.30 11.19 -3.12
N ILE A 120 -17.16 11.87 -3.26
CA ILE A 120 -15.84 11.22 -3.29
C ILE A 120 -15.49 10.59 -1.94
N LYS A 121 -15.89 11.17 -0.81
CA LYS A 121 -15.65 10.62 0.54
C LYS A 121 -16.22 9.21 0.74
N PHE A 122 -17.14 8.76 -0.11
CA PHE A 122 -17.65 7.39 -0.06
C PHE A 122 -16.73 6.34 -0.68
N HIS A 123 -15.70 6.70 -1.45
CA HIS A 123 -14.87 5.69 -2.11
C HIS A 123 -14.17 4.72 -1.13
N PRO A 124 -13.73 5.08 0.10
CA PRO A 124 -13.16 4.11 1.02
C PRO A 124 -14.19 3.07 1.47
N LEU A 125 -15.45 3.48 1.66
CA LEU A 125 -16.58 2.60 1.99
C LEU A 125 -16.89 1.63 0.83
N TYR A 126 -16.81 2.14 -0.40
CA TYR A 126 -17.00 1.31 -1.59
C TYR A 126 -15.83 0.34 -1.81
N SER A 127 -14.60 0.80 -1.59
CA SER A 127 -13.40 -0.04 -1.66
C SER A 127 -13.47 -1.16 -0.61
N GLU A 128 -13.79 -0.82 0.64
CA GLU A 128 -14.01 -1.80 1.70
C GLU A 128 -15.03 -2.85 1.27
N ARG A 129 -16.22 -2.43 0.83
CA ARG A 129 -17.29 -3.36 0.43
C ARG A 129 -16.89 -4.27 -0.73
N ILE A 130 -16.17 -3.75 -1.73
CA ILE A 130 -15.71 -4.52 -2.88
C ILE A 130 -14.68 -5.56 -2.43
N VAL A 131 -13.70 -5.13 -1.62
CA VAL A 131 -12.61 -5.98 -1.17
C VAL A 131 -13.09 -7.04 -0.17
N SER A 132 -14.03 -6.71 0.71
CA SER A 132 -14.66 -7.64 1.64
C SER A 132 -15.52 -8.72 0.97
N ALA A 133 -15.87 -8.57 -0.31
CA ALA A 133 -16.54 -9.63 -1.07
C ALA A 133 -15.58 -10.78 -1.44
N ILE A 134 -14.27 -10.59 -1.26
CA ILE A 134 -13.24 -11.59 -1.49
C ILE A 134 -12.75 -12.04 -0.10
N ASP A 135 -13.11 -13.26 0.31
CA ASP A 135 -12.75 -13.80 1.64
C ASP A 135 -11.25 -13.69 1.93
N ALA A 136 -10.43 -13.91 0.89
CA ALA A 136 -8.98 -13.82 0.96
C ALA A 136 -8.43 -12.41 1.21
N PHE A 137 -9.25 -11.35 1.11
CA PHE A 137 -8.84 -9.95 1.30
C PHE A 137 -9.62 -9.21 2.39
N VAL A 138 -10.57 -9.87 3.07
CA VAL A 138 -11.33 -9.26 4.19
C VAL A 138 -10.42 -8.59 5.23
N TYR A 139 -9.23 -9.17 5.49
CA TYR A 139 -8.31 -8.64 6.49
C TYR A 139 -7.64 -7.30 6.12
N VAL A 140 -7.71 -6.85 4.85
CA VAL A 140 -7.21 -5.51 4.45
C VAL A 140 -8.30 -4.45 4.43
N ALA A 141 -9.57 -4.84 4.49
CA ALA A 141 -10.71 -3.95 4.32
C ALA A 141 -10.72 -2.81 5.34
N GLY A 142 -10.37 -3.10 6.61
CA GLY A 142 -10.21 -2.09 7.65
C GLY A 142 -9.07 -1.10 7.34
N THR A 143 -7.96 -1.56 6.77
CA THR A 143 -6.87 -0.64 6.37
C THR A 143 -7.34 0.34 5.31
N ILE A 144 -8.07 -0.18 4.31
CA ILE A 144 -8.61 0.57 3.19
C ILE A 144 -9.69 1.56 3.63
N ARG A 145 -10.64 1.15 4.48
CA ARG A 145 -11.72 2.03 4.91
C ARG A 145 -11.21 3.33 5.55
N HIS A 146 -10.16 3.23 6.36
CA HIS A 146 -9.71 4.31 7.24
C HIS A 146 -8.48 5.08 6.70
N HIS A 147 -8.09 4.90 5.44
CA HIS A 147 -6.86 5.52 4.91
C HIS A 147 -6.94 7.04 4.76
N HIS A 148 -8.15 7.60 4.76
CA HIS A 148 -8.40 9.04 4.81
C HIS A 148 -8.79 9.55 6.21
N GLU A 149 -8.68 8.70 7.24
CA GLU A 149 -8.77 9.17 8.61
C GLU A 149 -7.57 10.04 8.96
N ARG A 150 -7.78 11.00 9.85
CA ARG A 150 -6.77 11.99 10.24
C ARG A 150 -6.54 11.92 11.73
N MET A 151 -5.29 12.08 12.18
CA MET A 151 -4.95 12.01 13.61
C MET A 151 -5.72 13.04 14.47
N ASP A 152 -6.22 14.12 13.86
CA ASP A 152 -7.05 15.18 14.46
C ASP A 152 -8.57 14.93 14.42
N GLY A 153 -9.03 13.81 13.86
CA GLY A 153 -10.46 13.45 13.80
C GLY A 153 -11.25 14.17 12.73
N ARG A 154 -10.61 15.00 11.91
CA ARG A 154 -11.27 15.69 10.77
C ARG A 154 -11.28 14.86 9.49
N GLY A 155 -10.87 13.60 9.60
CA GLY A 155 -10.86 12.63 8.51
C GLY A 155 -12.24 12.03 8.26
N TYR A 156 -12.26 11.04 7.38
CA TYR A 156 -13.47 10.31 7.02
C TYR A 156 -13.10 8.84 6.72
N PRO A 157 -14.04 7.89 6.76
CA PRO A 157 -15.50 8.07 6.91
C PRO A 157 -16.04 8.14 8.34
N ASP A 158 -15.27 7.71 9.35
CA ASP A 158 -15.74 7.48 10.73
C ASP A 158 -15.26 8.54 11.73
N GLY A 159 -14.31 9.40 11.35
CA GLY A 159 -13.80 10.48 12.19
C GLY A 159 -12.94 9.96 13.34
N LEU A 160 -12.19 8.87 13.09
CA LEU A 160 -11.29 8.27 14.06
C LEU A 160 -10.14 9.22 14.42
N THR A 161 -9.61 9.10 15.63
CA THR A 161 -8.55 9.97 16.15
C THR A 161 -7.36 9.19 16.68
N GLY A 162 -6.15 9.73 16.51
CA GLY A 162 -4.95 9.17 17.10
C GLY A 162 -4.74 7.68 16.81
N GLU A 163 -4.52 6.89 17.87
CA GLU A 163 -4.23 5.46 17.78
C GLU A 163 -5.47 4.59 17.53
N SER A 164 -6.69 5.16 17.54
CA SER A 164 -7.88 4.43 17.09
C SER A 164 -7.85 4.14 15.58
N ILE A 165 -7.08 4.92 14.82
CA ILE A 165 -6.84 4.68 13.40
C ILE A 165 -5.85 3.51 13.27
N PRO A 166 -6.18 2.45 12.49
CA PRO A 166 -5.29 1.33 12.27
C PRO A 166 -3.90 1.77 11.82
N LEU A 167 -2.85 1.14 12.37
CA LEU A 167 -1.46 1.50 12.05
C LEU A 167 -1.20 1.52 10.53
N LEU A 168 -1.66 0.48 9.82
CA LEU A 168 -1.47 0.37 8.37
C LEU A 168 -2.20 1.49 7.61
N SER A 169 -3.37 1.92 8.08
CA SER A 169 -4.10 3.06 7.48
C SER A 169 -3.33 4.36 7.66
N ARG A 170 -2.75 4.58 8.86
CA ARG A 170 -1.92 5.77 9.11
C ARG A 170 -0.67 5.79 8.23
N ILE A 171 -0.02 4.64 8.01
CA ILE A 171 1.12 4.53 7.09
C ILE A 171 0.69 4.86 5.66
N MET A 172 -0.40 4.24 5.20
CA MET A 172 -0.92 4.43 3.85
C MET A 172 -1.37 5.88 3.60
N SER A 173 -1.99 6.53 4.58
CA SER A 173 -2.41 7.93 4.50
C SER A 173 -1.23 8.89 4.24
N VAL A 174 -0.10 8.65 4.90
CA VAL A 174 1.11 9.45 4.69
C VAL A 174 1.69 9.19 3.29
N ALA A 175 1.70 7.93 2.85
CA ALA A 175 2.24 7.54 1.55
C ALA A 175 1.39 8.08 0.39
N ASP A 176 0.06 7.97 0.49
CA ASP A 176 -0.90 8.54 -0.46
C ASP A 176 -0.77 10.06 -0.56
N ALA A 177 -0.67 10.75 0.58
CA ALA A 177 -0.45 12.19 0.59
C ALA A 177 0.89 12.59 -0.05
N LEU A 178 1.95 11.81 0.19
CA LEU A 178 3.25 12.06 -0.42
C LEU A 178 3.18 11.93 -1.94
N ASP A 179 2.64 10.82 -2.44
CA ASP A 179 2.46 10.61 -3.89
C ASP A 179 1.59 11.70 -4.51
N ALA A 180 0.49 12.05 -3.83
CA ALA A 180 -0.39 13.11 -4.26
C ALA A 180 0.35 14.45 -4.40
N MET A 181 1.29 14.75 -3.50
CA MET A 181 2.13 15.96 -3.51
C MET A 181 3.20 15.96 -4.59
N THR A 182 3.83 14.82 -4.86
CA THR A 182 4.95 14.69 -5.81
C THR A 182 4.53 14.30 -7.22
N SER A 183 3.24 14.03 -7.45
CA SER A 183 2.67 13.76 -8.77
C SER A 183 1.94 14.97 -9.36
N ASP A 184 2.04 15.13 -10.68
CA ASP A 184 1.31 16.16 -11.41
C ASP A 184 -0.21 15.91 -11.39
N ARG A 185 -0.98 16.97 -11.22
CA ARG A 185 -2.45 16.95 -11.22
C ARG A 185 -2.97 18.05 -12.15
N PRO A 186 -4.20 17.93 -12.71
CA PRO A 186 -4.67 18.85 -13.75
C PRO A 186 -4.76 20.31 -13.29
N TYR A 187 -4.83 20.54 -11.99
CA TYR A 187 -4.92 21.85 -11.35
C TYR A 187 -3.69 22.22 -10.51
N ARG A 188 -2.64 21.37 -10.47
CA ARG A 188 -1.45 21.62 -9.66
C ARG A 188 -0.22 20.88 -10.18
N VAL A 189 0.89 21.62 -10.33
CA VAL A 189 2.21 21.05 -10.60
C VAL A 189 2.73 20.28 -9.38
N ALA A 190 3.41 19.16 -9.61
CA ALA A 190 4.08 18.40 -8.56
C ALA A 190 5.00 19.28 -7.69
N LEU A 191 4.98 19.04 -6.38
CA LEU A 191 5.97 19.58 -5.46
C LEU A 191 7.30 18.84 -5.62
N THR A 192 8.40 19.53 -5.36
CA THR A 192 9.71 18.87 -5.22
C THR A 192 9.72 17.98 -3.98
N GLU A 193 10.54 16.92 -3.98
CA GLU A 193 10.70 16.02 -2.84
C GLU A 193 10.98 16.77 -1.52
N PRO A 194 11.88 17.77 -1.46
CA PRO A 194 12.10 18.54 -0.23
C PRO A 194 10.87 19.34 0.22
N ALA A 195 10.12 19.94 -0.72
CA ALA A 195 8.92 20.69 -0.40
C ALA A 195 7.81 19.78 0.13
N ALA A 196 7.63 18.60 -0.45
CA ALA A 196 6.69 17.60 0.03
C ALA A 196 7.08 17.07 1.43
N ALA A 197 8.38 16.87 1.69
CA ALA A 197 8.87 16.49 3.02
C ALA A 197 8.55 17.53 4.09
N GLU A 198 8.80 18.81 3.81
CA GLU A 198 8.48 19.90 4.73
C GLU A 198 6.96 20.01 4.97
N GLU A 199 6.15 19.79 3.95
CA GLU A 199 4.69 19.79 4.10
C GLU A 199 4.18 18.61 4.95
N LEU A 200 4.76 17.40 4.81
CA LEU A 200 4.47 16.27 5.71
C LEU A 200 4.86 16.57 7.17
N LYS A 201 6.01 17.21 7.39
CA LYS A 201 6.45 17.63 8.74
C LYS A 201 5.47 18.66 9.32
N ARG A 202 5.06 19.66 8.52
CA ARG A 202 4.07 20.66 8.93
C ARG A 202 2.74 20.01 9.30
N CYS A 203 2.24 19.09 8.47
CA CYS A 203 0.99 18.34 8.68
C CYS A 203 1.04 17.25 9.76
N SER A 204 2.20 17.01 10.36
CA SER A 204 2.36 16.13 11.52
C SER A 204 2.71 16.89 12.80
N SER A 205 2.97 18.20 12.72
CA SER A 205 3.37 18.99 13.88
C SER A 205 2.20 19.23 14.86
N LEU A 206 2.48 19.11 16.15
CA LEU A 206 1.59 19.58 17.22
C LEU A 206 1.73 21.10 17.36
N PRO A 207 0.67 21.85 17.72
CA PRO A 207 0.89 23.14 18.33
C PRO A 207 1.48 22.90 19.72
N PHE A 208 2.68 23.41 19.98
CA PHE A 208 3.07 23.71 21.36
C PHE A 208 2.38 25.02 21.76
N ASN A 209 1.98 25.12 23.02
CA ASN A 209 0.99 26.02 23.62
C ASN A 209 0.98 27.52 23.23
N GLU A 210 -0.25 28.04 23.37
CA GLU A 210 -0.70 29.41 23.65
C GLU A 210 -0.58 30.50 22.58
N ARG A 211 -1.79 30.84 22.07
CA ARG A 211 -2.20 32.12 21.47
C ARG A 211 -1.85 32.33 20.00
N ILE A 212 -2.56 31.64 19.11
CA ILE A 212 -2.57 31.99 17.68
C ILE A 212 -4.01 32.02 17.14
N VAL A 213 -4.24 33.06 16.33
CA VAL A 213 -5.47 33.69 15.83
C VAL A 213 -6.23 32.77 14.85
N PRO A 214 -7.58 32.86 14.76
CA PRO A 214 -8.35 32.04 13.83
C PRO A 214 -8.19 32.56 12.40
N ASN A 215 -7.37 31.88 11.60
CA ASN A 215 -7.45 31.91 10.15
C ASN A 215 -7.27 30.47 9.65
N ARG A 216 -7.99 30.05 8.60
CA ARG A 216 -8.02 28.66 8.11
C ARG A 216 -6.64 28.11 7.71
N ASP A 217 -5.67 29.01 7.48
CA ASP A 217 -4.28 28.73 7.14
C ASP A 217 -3.35 28.57 8.37
N SER A 218 -3.85 28.79 9.59
CA SER A 218 -3.08 28.78 10.83
C SER A 218 -3.59 27.78 11.87
N GLU A 219 -4.53 26.90 11.51
CA GLU A 219 -4.93 25.82 12.40
C GLU A 219 -3.82 24.76 12.48
N PRO A 220 -3.47 24.29 13.69
CA PRO A 220 -2.49 23.23 13.86
C PRO A 220 -2.92 21.98 13.09
N CYS A 221 -2.16 21.62 12.06
CA CYS A 221 -2.45 20.45 11.23
C CYS A 221 -1.81 19.22 11.88
N ARG A 222 -2.63 18.45 12.63
CA ARG A 222 -2.26 17.12 13.11
C ARG A 222 -2.94 16.08 12.23
N GLN A 223 -2.65 16.11 10.94
CA GLN A 223 -3.19 15.15 9.98
C GLN A 223 -2.53 13.79 10.14
N PHE A 224 -1.19 13.79 10.21
CA PHE A 224 -0.38 12.57 10.15
C PHE A 224 0.28 12.25 11.48
N ASP A 225 0.61 10.96 11.66
CA ASP A 225 1.38 10.52 12.81
C ASP A 225 2.85 10.96 12.68
N PRO A 226 3.40 11.75 13.63
CA PRO A 226 4.79 12.21 13.57
C PRO A 226 5.80 11.07 13.51
N LYS A 227 5.53 9.93 14.15
CA LYS A 227 6.44 8.77 14.14
C LYS A 227 6.52 8.16 12.75
N ILE A 228 5.39 8.09 12.04
CA ILE A 228 5.32 7.54 10.68
C ILE A 228 5.98 8.49 9.69
N VAL A 229 5.68 9.80 9.76
CA VAL A 229 6.35 10.80 8.90
C VAL A 229 7.86 10.75 9.09
N LYS A 230 8.34 10.73 10.33
CA LYS A 230 9.77 10.61 10.63
C LYS A 230 10.38 9.32 10.07
N ALA A 231 9.69 8.18 10.24
CA ALA A 231 10.15 6.89 9.73
C ALA A 231 10.24 6.89 8.20
N MET A 232 9.20 7.38 7.51
CA MET A 232 9.16 7.46 6.06
C MET A 232 10.28 8.35 5.50
N LEU A 233 10.38 9.59 5.99
CA LEU A 233 11.39 10.53 5.49
C LEU A 233 12.82 10.04 5.74
N LYS A 234 13.09 9.45 6.91
CA LYS A 234 14.39 8.85 7.20
C LYS A 234 14.73 7.73 6.21
N GLY A 235 13.78 6.86 5.89
CA GLY A 235 14.01 5.76 4.96
C GLY A 235 14.19 6.26 3.51
N LEU A 236 13.47 7.29 3.09
CA LEU A 236 13.62 7.90 1.78
C LEU A 236 14.96 8.62 1.62
N GLU A 237 15.43 9.33 2.66
CA GLU A 237 16.77 9.93 2.68
C GLU A 237 17.87 8.87 2.56
N GLN A 238 17.73 7.72 3.24
CA GLN A 238 18.67 6.60 3.13
C GLN A 238 18.72 6.04 1.71
N SER A 239 17.56 5.83 1.10
CA SER A 239 17.47 5.37 -0.30
C SER A 239 18.06 6.39 -1.28
N ALA A 240 17.84 7.70 -1.10
CA ALA A 240 18.41 8.71 -1.99
C ALA A 240 19.94 8.81 -1.93
N ILE A 241 20.54 8.56 -0.75
CA ILE A 241 22.00 8.46 -0.61
C ILE A 241 22.54 7.30 -1.44
N GLU A 242 21.81 6.18 -1.51
CA GLU A 242 22.19 5.00 -2.28
C GLU A 242 21.98 5.19 -3.80
N HIS A 243 21.01 6.03 -4.22
CA HIS A 243 20.56 6.16 -5.61
C HIS A 243 20.85 7.53 -6.27
N SER A 244 21.94 8.19 -5.89
CA SER A 244 22.41 9.43 -6.54
C SER A 244 21.41 10.61 -6.48
N GLY A 245 20.66 10.73 -5.38
CA GLY A 245 19.92 11.96 -5.04
C GLY A 245 18.45 12.03 -5.46
N ARG A 246 17.81 10.92 -5.84
CA ARG A 246 16.34 10.81 -5.94
C ARG A 246 15.82 9.79 -4.94
N TRP A 247 14.60 9.99 -4.44
CA TRP A 247 13.91 8.95 -3.66
C TRP A 247 13.53 7.78 -4.58
N GLU A 248 14.48 6.88 -4.84
CA GLU A 248 14.24 5.65 -5.58
C GLU A 248 13.96 4.51 -4.59
N CYS A 249 12.69 4.12 -4.49
CA CYS A 249 12.34 2.87 -3.83
C CYS A 249 12.75 1.71 -4.73
N THR A 250 13.85 1.04 -4.38
CA THR A 250 14.27 -0.17 -5.09
C THR A 250 13.31 -1.31 -4.80
N THR A 251 12.54 -1.71 -5.81
CA THR A 251 12.03 -3.08 -5.95
C THR A 251 11.80 -3.41 -7.43
N GLU A 252 11.89 -4.69 -7.75
CA GLU A 252 11.97 -5.36 -9.07
C GLU A 252 10.82 -5.10 -10.07
N ASP A 253 9.96 -4.11 -9.85
CA ASP A 253 8.78 -3.80 -10.69
C ASP A 253 9.14 -3.03 -11.99
N VAL A 254 10.38 -2.53 -12.14
CA VAL A 254 10.87 -1.83 -13.36
C VAL A 254 10.86 -2.74 -14.62
N VAL A 255 10.84 -4.06 -14.44
CA VAL A 255 10.88 -5.01 -15.58
C VAL A 255 9.53 -5.08 -16.31
N ILE A 256 8.40 -4.86 -15.63
CA ILE A 256 7.07 -4.96 -16.24
C ILE A 256 6.71 -3.69 -17.04
N ASP A 257 7.08 -2.51 -16.55
CA ASP A 257 6.72 -1.26 -17.25
C ASP A 257 7.55 -1.05 -18.54
N ARG A 258 8.79 -1.57 -18.61
CA ARG A 258 9.56 -1.62 -19.88
C ARG A 258 8.94 -2.49 -20.98
N PHE A 259 8.01 -3.38 -20.65
CA PHE A 259 7.31 -4.22 -21.62
C PHE A 259 6.08 -3.51 -22.22
N MET A 260 5.48 -2.57 -21.49
CA MET A 260 4.28 -1.83 -21.94
C MET A 260 4.63 -0.56 -22.74
N GLU A 261 5.80 0.06 -22.51
CA GLU A 261 6.25 1.23 -23.30
C GLU A 261 6.71 0.89 -24.73
N ARG A 262 6.68 -0.39 -25.13
CA ARG A 262 7.13 -0.87 -26.45
C ARG A 262 6.03 -1.39 -27.38
N ASN A 263 4.74 -1.20 -27.05
CA ASN A 263 3.62 -1.55 -27.94
C ASN A 263 2.60 -0.42 -28.06
#